data_AF-A0A6N2SNC9-F1
#
_entry.id   AF-A0A6N2SNC9-F1
#
_cell.length_a   1.000
_cell.length_b   1.000
_cell.length_c   1.000
_cell.angle_alpha   90.00
_cell.angle_beta   90.00
_cell.angle_gamma   90.00
#
_symmetry.space_group_name_H-M   'P 1'
#
loop_
_entity.id
_entity.type
_entity.pdbx_description
1 polymer ?
#
loop_
_entity_poly.entity_id
_entity_poly.type
_entity_poly.pdbx_seq_one_letter_code
_entity_poly.pdbx_strand_id
1 'polypeptide(L)'
;MAIVITNGKFYVKRKETGAIRKTLEIDQATIYNNVDEAVEEMKKAPARTKGFYVYDTVTMHICWRWFSNKKKKRRNFPKEVRQMIYNKAEGHCQLCGKKITFDEMTLDHIVPLGMGGKDEEDNLQCSCRSCNEFKSNILPEEFENKINTIFFYQSNKKYKGSLRWEIAQKLLKAMLGNL
;
A
#
# COMPACT_ATOMS: atom_id res chain seq x y z
N MET A 1 -5.54 -7.20 18.07
CA MET A 1 -4.39 -7.24 17.15
C MET A 1 -4.63 -8.41 16.22
N ALA A 2 -4.80 -8.16 14.93
CA ALA A 2 -4.85 -9.24 13.95
C ALA A 2 -3.62 -9.10 13.07
N ILE A 3 -2.61 -9.91 13.36
CA ILE A 3 -1.41 -9.99 12.53
C ILE A 3 -1.74 -10.90 11.35
N VAL A 4 -1.52 -10.42 10.14
CA VAL A 4 -1.74 -11.18 8.90
C VAL A 4 -0.51 -11.10 8.01
N ILE A 5 -0.41 -12.00 7.03
CA ILE A 5 0.60 -11.93 5.98
C ILE A 5 -0.10 -11.57 4.68
N THR A 6 0.28 -10.45 4.06
CA THR A 6 -0.34 -9.94 2.82
C THR A 6 0.70 -9.41 1.85
N ASN A 7 0.32 -9.21 0.60
CA ASN A 7 1.10 -8.44 -0.37
C ASN A 7 0.34 -7.20 -0.88
N GLY A 8 -0.71 -6.78 -0.15
CA GLY A 8 -1.59 -5.66 -0.49
C GLY A 8 -2.72 -6.02 -1.45
N LYS A 9 -2.70 -7.23 -2.02
CA LYS A 9 -3.80 -7.75 -2.87
C LYS A 9 -4.35 -9.08 -2.35
N PHE A 10 -3.47 -9.94 -1.84
CA PHE A 10 -3.83 -11.26 -1.35
C PHE A 10 -3.32 -11.45 0.07
N TYR A 11 -4.10 -12.15 0.88
CA TYR A 11 -3.74 -12.59 2.21
C TYR A 11 -3.35 -14.08 2.20
N VAL A 12 -2.43 -14.46 3.08
CA VAL A 12 -2.07 -15.86 3.31
C VAL A 12 -3.17 -16.55 4.11
N LYS A 13 -3.58 -17.72 3.63
CA LYS A 13 -4.53 -18.62 4.28
C LYS A 13 -3.91 -20.01 4.41
N ARG A 14 -3.80 -20.51 5.64
CA ARG A 14 -3.31 -21.85 5.95
C ARG A 14 -4.46 -22.86 5.86
N LYS A 15 -4.23 -23.98 5.18
CA LYS A 15 -5.14 -25.13 5.22
C LYS A 15 -4.87 -25.98 6.46
N GLU A 16 -5.85 -26.80 6.84
CA GLU A 16 -5.70 -27.83 7.89
C GLU A 16 -4.51 -28.76 7.63
N THR A 17 -4.25 -29.08 6.35
CA THR A 17 -3.07 -29.85 5.87
C THR A 17 -1.71 -29.14 6.07
N GLY A 18 -1.67 -27.91 6.57
CA GLY A 18 -0.46 -27.09 6.67
C GLY A 18 -0.04 -26.36 5.38
N ALA A 19 -0.72 -26.61 4.25
CA ALA A 19 -0.41 -25.95 2.99
C ALA A 19 -0.86 -24.47 2.97
N ILE A 20 0.03 -23.58 2.50
CA ILE A 20 -0.27 -22.15 2.27
C ILE A 20 -1.04 -21.95 0.96
N ARG A 21 -2.14 -21.19 1.04
CA ARG A 21 -2.93 -20.64 -0.07
C ARG A 21 -3.05 -19.12 0.05
N LYS A 22 -3.61 -18.49 -0.97
CA LYS A 22 -3.88 -17.06 -1.06
C LYS A 22 -5.38 -16.82 -1.14
N THR A 23 -5.87 -15.79 -0.47
CA THR A 23 -7.26 -15.33 -0.52
C THR A 23 -7.29 -13.83 -0.81
N LEU A 24 -8.36 -13.35 -1.42
CA LEU A 24 -8.61 -11.90 -1.60
C LEU A 24 -9.24 -11.29 -0.35
N GLU A 25 -10.05 -12.07 0.37
CA GLU A 25 -10.77 -11.61 1.55
C GLU A 25 -9.92 -11.74 2.82
N ILE A 26 -9.84 -10.66 3.59
CA ILE A 26 -9.05 -10.59 4.83
C ILE A 26 -9.65 -11.43 5.97
N ASP A 27 -10.98 -11.58 6.01
CA ASP A 27 -11.69 -12.39 7.00
C ASP A 27 -11.36 -13.90 6.88
N GLN A 28 -10.91 -14.32 5.69
CA GLN A 28 -10.45 -15.66 5.41
C GLN A 28 -8.93 -15.83 5.61
N ALA A 29 -8.21 -14.76 5.95
CA ALA A 29 -6.77 -14.81 6.18
C ALA A 29 -6.45 -15.59 7.47
N THR A 30 -5.26 -16.19 7.51
CA THR A 30 -4.73 -16.70 8.77
C THR A 30 -4.31 -15.53 9.65
N ILE A 31 -4.89 -15.48 10.85
CA ILE A 31 -4.53 -14.53 11.90
C ILE A 31 -3.45 -15.18 12.77
N TYR A 32 -2.36 -14.46 12.99
CA TYR A 32 -1.25 -14.86 13.86
C TYR A 32 -1.35 -14.12 15.19
N ASN A 33 -0.87 -14.74 16.27
CA ASN A 33 -0.95 -14.14 17.60
C ASN A 33 0.02 -12.97 17.75
N ASN A 34 1.16 -13.04 17.06
CA ASN A 34 2.21 -12.04 17.09
C ASN A 34 3.00 -12.01 15.77
N VAL A 35 3.87 -11.01 15.63
CA VAL A 35 4.71 -10.80 14.44
C VAL A 35 5.65 -11.98 14.22
N ASP A 36 6.26 -12.51 15.28
CA ASP A 36 7.26 -13.59 15.17
C ASP A 36 6.66 -14.88 14.59
N GLU A 37 5.44 -15.25 15.01
CA GLU A 37 4.72 -16.40 14.47
C GLU A 37 4.47 -16.26 12.96
N ALA A 38 4.05 -15.07 12.52
CA ALA A 38 3.86 -14.78 11.10
C ALA A 38 5.19 -14.83 10.32
N VAL A 39 6.27 -14.31 10.91
CA VAL A 39 7.61 -14.35 10.31
C VAL A 39 8.12 -15.80 10.19
N GLU A 40 7.90 -16.64 11.19
CA GLU A 40 8.25 -18.06 11.13
C GLU A 40 7.52 -18.80 10.01
N GLU A 41 6.21 -18.53 9.82
CA GLU A 41 5.45 -19.10 8.72
C GLU A 41 6.03 -18.67 7.36
N MET A 42 6.38 -17.38 7.22
CA MET A 42 7.03 -16.89 6.01
C MET A 42 8.36 -17.61 5.75
N LYS A 43 9.19 -17.79 6.79
CA LYS A 43 10.48 -18.49 6.73
C LYS A 43 10.35 -19.96 6.35
N LYS A 44 9.27 -20.65 6.73
CA LYS A 44 8.98 -22.05 6.34
C LYS A 44 8.59 -22.17 4.87
N ALA A 45 8.10 -21.10 4.23
CA ALA A 45 7.62 -21.12 2.86
C ALA A 45 8.12 -19.93 2.00
N PRO A 46 9.43 -19.72 1.89
CA PRO A 46 10.02 -18.48 1.34
C PRO A 46 9.65 -18.25 -0.12
N ALA A 47 9.54 -19.31 -0.92
CA ALA A 47 9.14 -19.21 -2.32
C ALA A 47 7.67 -18.77 -2.48
N ARG A 48 6.79 -19.16 -1.56
CA ARG A 48 5.34 -18.85 -1.61
C ARG A 48 5.01 -17.49 -1.02
N THR A 49 5.80 -17.03 -0.07
CA THR A 49 5.65 -15.75 0.63
C THR A 49 6.61 -14.68 0.10
N LYS A 50 7.30 -14.93 -1.02
CA LYS A 50 8.12 -13.92 -1.69
C LYS A 50 7.24 -12.73 -2.10
N GLY A 51 7.64 -11.54 -1.65
CA GLY A 51 6.89 -10.29 -1.87
C GLY A 51 5.69 -10.08 -0.95
N PHE A 52 5.45 -10.99 0.00
CA PHE A 52 4.52 -10.76 1.10
C PHE A 52 5.25 -10.07 2.27
N TYR A 53 4.47 -9.52 3.18
CA TYR A 53 4.90 -8.85 4.39
C TYR A 53 3.91 -9.15 5.52
N VAL A 54 4.41 -9.08 6.76
CA VAL A 54 3.60 -9.14 7.98
C VAL A 54 2.99 -7.78 8.21
N TYR A 55 1.67 -7.74 8.38
CA TYR A 55 0.88 -6.54 8.52
C TYR A 55 0.04 -6.62 9.79
N ASP A 56 0.08 -5.57 10.60
CA ASP A 56 -0.82 -5.41 11.73
C ASP A 56 -2.02 -4.59 11.28
N THR A 57 -3.18 -5.23 11.21
CA THR A 57 -4.41 -4.58 10.76
C THR A 57 -4.95 -3.58 11.78
N VAL A 58 -4.46 -3.59 13.02
CA VAL A 58 -4.91 -2.64 14.05
C VAL A 58 -4.12 -1.35 13.98
N THR A 59 -2.78 -1.45 13.94
CA THR A 59 -1.93 -0.26 13.81
C THR A 59 -1.76 0.18 12.36
N MET A 60 -2.20 -0.64 11.40
CA MET A 60 -2.10 -0.41 9.96
C MET A 60 -0.66 -0.25 9.46
N HIS A 61 0.27 -0.99 10.08
CA HIS A 61 1.69 -0.94 9.75
C HIS A 61 2.21 -2.28 9.25
N ILE A 62 3.19 -2.20 8.34
CA ILE A 62 4.04 -3.34 7.99
C ILE A 62 5.01 -3.61 9.15
N CYS A 63 4.84 -4.73 9.83
CA CYS A 63 5.68 -5.12 10.96
C CYS A 63 6.97 -5.82 10.52
N TRP A 64 6.92 -6.56 9.41
CA TRP A 64 8.08 -7.30 8.90
C TRP A 64 7.94 -7.60 7.41
N ARG A 65 9.07 -7.72 6.70
CA ARG A 65 9.11 -8.21 5.32
C ARG A 65 10.47 -8.81 4.98
N TRP A 66 10.53 -9.50 3.86
CA TRP A 66 11.80 -9.91 3.27
C TRP A 66 12.66 -8.69 2.91
N PHE A 67 13.80 -8.56 3.58
CA PHE A 67 14.81 -7.55 3.23
C PHE A 67 15.67 -8.06 2.08
N SER A 68 15.82 -7.24 1.03
CA SER A 68 16.86 -7.44 0.03
C SER A 68 17.91 -6.36 0.22
N ASN A 69 19.13 -6.77 0.62
CA ASN A 69 20.28 -5.85 0.74
C ASN A 69 20.82 -5.38 -0.62
N LYS A 70 20.25 -5.83 -1.75
CA LYS A 70 20.64 -5.34 -3.06
C LYS A 70 19.99 -3.97 -3.30
N LYS A 71 20.82 -2.92 -3.35
CA LYS A 71 20.42 -1.62 -3.92
C LYS A 71 19.93 -1.85 -5.34
N LYS A 72 18.61 -1.82 -5.56
CA LYS A 72 18.04 -1.84 -6.90
C LYS A 72 18.40 -0.52 -7.58
N LYS A 73 19.19 -0.58 -8.64
CA LYS A 73 19.45 0.59 -9.49
C LYS A 73 18.13 0.99 -10.16
N ARG A 74 17.81 2.28 -10.09
CA ARG A 74 16.71 2.86 -10.87
C ARG A 74 17.17 2.99 -12.31
N ARG A 75 16.36 2.51 -13.24
CA ARG A 75 16.53 2.71 -14.67
C ARG A 75 16.15 4.14 -15.02
N ASN A 76 16.84 4.69 -16.01
CA ASN A 76 16.37 5.89 -16.67
C ASN A 76 15.40 5.45 -17.78
N PHE A 77 14.13 5.81 -17.67
CA PHE A 77 13.12 5.45 -18.66
C PHE A 77 13.16 6.43 -19.84
N PRO A 78 13.11 5.94 -21.09
CA PRO A 78 13.07 6.80 -22.28
C PRO A 78 11.89 7.77 -22.26
N LYS A 79 12.00 8.86 -23.04
CA LYS A 79 10.96 9.89 -23.11
C LYS A 79 9.63 9.32 -23.61
N GLU A 80 9.67 8.35 -24.51
CA GLU A 80 8.52 7.67 -25.10
C GLU A 80 7.72 6.91 -24.04
N VAL A 81 8.42 6.20 -23.14
CA VAL A 81 7.81 5.49 -22.01
C VAL A 81 7.18 6.47 -21.04
N ARG A 82 7.88 7.57 -20.73
CA ARG A 82 7.34 8.65 -19.90
C ARG A 82 6.08 9.24 -20.52
N GLN A 83 6.08 9.51 -21.83
CA GLN A 83 4.95 10.09 -22.55
C GLN A 83 3.74 9.14 -22.54
N MET A 84 3.97 7.84 -22.74
CA MET A 84 2.92 6.82 -22.66
C MET A 84 2.26 6.81 -21.27
N ILE A 85 3.05 6.80 -20.18
CA ILE A 85 2.54 6.82 -18.81
C ILE A 85 1.76 8.12 -18.53
N TYR A 86 2.26 9.26 -19.01
CA TYR A 86 1.57 10.55 -18.90
C TYR A 86 0.22 10.57 -19.62
N ASN A 87 0.20 10.10 -20.87
CA ASN A 87 -1.01 10.06 -21.68
C ASN A 87 -2.06 9.10 -21.10
N LYS A 88 -1.64 7.93 -20.60
CA LYS A 88 -2.52 6.98 -19.90
C LYS A 88 -3.15 7.60 -18.65
N ALA A 89 -2.44 8.51 -18.00
CA ALA A 89 -2.92 9.25 -16.84
C ALA A 89 -3.75 10.50 -17.22
N GLU A 90 -3.97 10.75 -18.51
CA GLU A 90 -4.68 11.93 -19.03
C GLU A 90 -4.11 13.27 -18.50
N GLY A 91 -2.81 13.29 -18.22
CA GLY A 91 -2.15 14.44 -17.60
C GLY A 91 -2.55 14.72 -16.15
N HIS A 92 -3.05 13.73 -15.42
CA HIS A 92 -3.39 13.85 -14.01
C HIS A 92 -2.44 13.03 -13.12
N CYS A 93 -2.06 13.61 -11.99
CA CYS A 93 -1.37 12.89 -10.92
C CYS A 93 -2.25 11.75 -10.40
N GLN A 94 -1.76 10.52 -10.47
CA GLN A 94 -2.51 9.32 -10.05
C GLN A 94 -2.67 9.20 -8.52
N LEU A 95 -1.97 10.04 -7.75
CA LEU A 95 -2.07 10.05 -6.28
C LEU A 95 -3.05 11.09 -5.73
N CYS A 96 -3.29 12.20 -6.45
CA CYS A 96 -4.13 13.30 -5.95
C CYS A 96 -5.14 13.84 -6.97
N GLY A 97 -5.13 13.37 -8.21
CA GLY A 97 -6.02 13.82 -9.27
C GLY A 97 -5.69 15.21 -9.82
N LYS A 98 -4.65 15.91 -9.35
CA LYS A 98 -4.27 17.22 -9.89
C LYS A 98 -3.81 17.10 -11.34
N LYS A 99 -4.34 17.96 -12.23
CA LYS A 99 -3.83 18.13 -13.59
C LYS A 99 -2.42 18.72 -13.57
N ILE A 100 -1.50 18.09 -14.28
CA ILE A 100 -0.09 18.46 -14.37
C ILE A 100 0.39 18.42 -15.82
N THR A 101 1.36 19.26 -16.14
CA THR A 101 2.06 19.21 -17.42
C THR A 101 3.03 18.03 -17.48
N PHE A 102 3.49 17.67 -18.68
CA PHE A 102 4.49 16.61 -18.86
C PHE A 102 5.80 16.92 -18.12
N ASP A 103 6.19 18.19 -18.07
CA ASP A 103 7.44 18.63 -17.41
C ASP A 103 7.34 18.60 -15.89
N GLU A 104 6.14 18.77 -15.32
CA GLU A 104 5.89 18.62 -13.88
C GLU A 104 5.79 17.16 -13.43
N MET A 105 5.67 16.22 -14.38
CA MET A 105 5.49 14.80 -14.09
C MET A 105 6.78 14.17 -13.57
N THR A 106 6.62 13.41 -12.48
CA THR A 106 7.58 12.43 -12.01
C THR A 106 7.04 11.01 -12.21
N LEU A 107 7.94 10.05 -12.45
CA LEU A 107 7.61 8.63 -12.43
C LEU A 107 7.67 8.15 -10.98
N ASP A 108 6.54 7.68 -10.45
CA ASP A 108 6.46 7.01 -9.15
C ASP A 108 6.28 5.51 -9.37
N HIS A 109 6.93 4.71 -8.54
CA HIS A 109 6.71 3.26 -8.50
C HIS A 109 5.50 2.98 -7.62
N ILE A 110 4.43 2.41 -8.18
CA ILE A 110 3.20 2.04 -7.45
C ILE A 110 3.58 1.23 -6.21
N VAL A 111 4.30 0.12 -6.42
CA VAL A 111 5.03 -0.59 -5.36
C VAL A 111 6.48 -0.09 -5.36
N PRO A 112 6.97 0.56 -4.29
CA PRO A 112 8.35 1.04 -4.25
C PRO A 112 9.38 -0.07 -4.44
N LEU A 113 10.51 0.25 -5.09
CA LEU A 113 11.60 -0.71 -5.32
C LEU A 113 12.12 -1.33 -4.01
N GLY A 114 12.24 -0.50 -2.96
CA GLY A 114 12.66 -0.92 -1.62
C GLY A 114 11.64 -1.82 -0.91
N MET A 115 10.40 -1.83 -1.39
CA MET A 115 9.30 -2.71 -0.96
C MET A 115 9.10 -3.90 -1.90
N GLY A 116 10.10 -4.22 -2.74
CA GLY A 116 10.05 -5.38 -3.62
C GLY A 116 9.46 -5.11 -5.00
N GLY A 117 8.97 -3.89 -5.26
CA GLY A 117 8.45 -3.48 -6.56
C GLY A 117 9.43 -3.66 -7.71
N LYS A 118 8.90 -3.87 -8.91
CA LYS A 118 9.69 -4.01 -10.12
C LYS A 118 10.03 -2.65 -10.73
N ASP A 119 11.13 -2.59 -11.46
CA ASP A 119 11.50 -1.40 -12.23
C ASP A 119 11.05 -1.56 -13.70
N GLU A 120 9.73 -1.71 -13.85
CA GLU A 120 9.01 -2.03 -15.08
C GLU A 120 7.82 -1.08 -15.24
N GLU A 121 7.39 -0.87 -16.49
CA GLU A 121 6.36 0.12 -16.87
C GLU A 121 5.00 -0.14 -16.22
N ASP A 122 4.68 -1.41 -15.96
CA ASP A 122 3.45 -1.84 -15.29
C ASP A 122 3.38 -1.40 -13.81
N ASN A 123 4.54 -1.12 -13.20
CA ASN A 123 4.67 -0.65 -11.83
C ASN A 123 4.93 0.86 -11.75
N LEU A 124 4.84 1.60 -12.86
CA LEU A 124 5.02 3.06 -12.88
C LEU A 124 3.70 3.79 -12.99
N GLN A 125 3.63 4.96 -12.36
CA GLN A 125 2.51 5.88 -12.47
C GLN A 125 2.95 7.35 -12.60
N CYS A 126 2.11 8.13 -13.29
CA CYS A 126 2.24 9.59 -13.40
C CYS A 126 1.95 10.24 -12.05
N SER A 127 2.89 10.99 -11.50
CA SER A 127 2.70 11.69 -10.21
C SER A 127 3.31 13.08 -10.23
N CYS A 128 2.68 14.02 -9.53
CA CYS A 128 3.33 15.29 -9.24
C CYS A 128 4.42 15.10 -8.19
N ARG A 129 5.41 15.99 -8.19
CA ARG A 129 6.57 15.92 -7.29
C ARG A 129 6.17 15.84 -5.81
N SER A 130 5.24 16.68 -5.36
CA SER A 130 4.83 16.73 -3.95
C SER A 130 4.18 15.44 -3.49
N CYS A 131 3.32 14.82 -4.31
CA CYS A 131 2.70 13.55 -3.97
C CYS A 131 3.71 12.40 -3.99
N ASN A 132 4.62 12.38 -4.96
CA ASN A 132 5.68 11.37 -5.02
C ASN A 132 6.58 11.44 -3.77
N GLU A 133 7.00 12.64 -3.39
CA GLU A 133 7.78 12.85 -2.16
C GLU A 133 7.00 12.49 -0.89
N PHE A 134 5.70 12.81 -0.84
CA PHE A 134 4.85 12.50 0.31
C PHE A 134 4.57 11.00 0.48
N LYS A 135 4.43 10.27 -0.65
CA LYS A 135 4.33 8.81 -0.69
C LYS A 135 5.65 8.15 -0.32
N SER A 136 6.76 8.62 -0.87
CA SER A 136 8.10 8.09 -0.58
C SER A 136 8.17 6.57 -0.82
N ASN A 137 8.78 5.81 0.10
CA ASN A 137 9.00 4.37 -0.02
C ASN A 137 7.97 3.54 0.77
N ILE A 138 6.70 3.91 0.76
CA ILE A 138 5.60 3.13 1.38
C ILE A 138 4.68 2.52 0.34
N LEU A 139 3.99 1.44 0.70
CA LEU A 139 3.03 0.77 -0.18
C LEU A 139 1.77 1.61 -0.42
N PRO A 140 1.01 1.34 -1.50
CA PRO A 140 -0.26 2.03 -1.75
C PRO A 140 -1.23 2.01 -0.56
N GLU A 141 -1.35 0.86 0.11
CA GLU A 141 -2.20 0.68 1.31
C GLU A 141 -1.73 1.57 2.47
N GLU A 142 -0.43 1.59 2.78
CA GLU A 142 0.14 2.46 3.81
C GLU A 142 -0.05 3.95 3.46
N PHE A 143 0.03 4.29 2.18
CA PHE A 143 -0.20 5.65 1.69
C PHE A 143 -1.66 6.08 1.87
N GLU A 144 -2.61 5.24 1.48
CA GLU A 144 -4.03 5.47 1.67
C GLU A 144 -4.38 5.64 3.15
N ASN A 145 -3.85 4.76 4.01
CA ASN A 145 -4.05 4.85 5.46
C ASN A 145 -3.51 6.17 6.01
N LYS A 146 -2.30 6.57 5.61
CA LYS A 146 -1.72 7.86 6.01
C LYS A 146 -2.60 9.04 5.61
N ILE A 147 -3.16 9.04 4.39
CA ILE A 147 -4.09 10.07 3.93
C ILE A 147 -5.36 10.08 4.80
N ASN A 148 -5.95 8.91 5.02
CA ASN A 148 -7.17 8.78 5.82
C ASN A 148 -6.96 9.23 7.27
N THR A 149 -5.86 8.84 7.91
CA THR A 149 -5.52 9.29 9.27
C THR A 149 -5.44 10.81 9.35
N ILE A 150 -4.74 11.45 8.40
CA ILE A 150 -4.63 12.91 8.35
C ILE A 150 -6.02 13.54 8.14
N PHE A 151 -6.79 13.04 7.18
CA PHE A 151 -8.14 13.53 6.87
C PHE A 151 -9.06 13.47 8.10
N PHE A 152 -9.12 12.33 8.78
CA PHE A 152 -9.95 12.15 9.97
C PHE A 152 -9.49 13.03 11.12
N TYR A 153 -8.18 13.12 11.36
CA TYR A 153 -7.65 13.99 12.42
C TYR A 153 -8.03 15.46 12.19
N GLN A 154 -7.81 15.98 10.98
CA GLN A 154 -8.13 17.37 10.65
C GLN A 154 -9.65 17.63 10.71
N SER A 155 -10.46 16.69 10.23
CA SER A 155 -11.92 16.81 10.24
C SER A 155 -12.49 16.74 11.66
N ASN A 156 -11.99 15.84 12.51
CA ASN A 156 -12.37 15.77 13.92
C ASN A 156 -12.06 17.06 14.67
N LYS A 157 -10.90 17.68 14.38
CA LYS A 157 -10.52 18.97 14.95
C LYS A 157 -11.47 20.08 14.49
N LYS A 158 -11.80 20.10 13.19
CA LYS A 158 -12.65 21.14 12.58
C LYS A 158 -14.13 21.05 12.99
N TYR A 159 -14.67 19.84 13.11
CA TYR A 159 -16.11 19.60 13.32
C TYR A 159 -16.43 19.06 14.72
N LYS A 160 -15.60 19.38 15.72
CA LYS A 160 -15.78 18.94 17.11
C LYS A 160 -17.18 19.29 17.63
N GLY A 161 -17.90 18.28 18.14
CA GLY A 161 -19.28 18.42 18.67
C GLY A 161 -20.39 18.46 17.61
N SER A 162 -20.07 18.26 16.33
CA SER A 162 -21.07 18.19 15.26
C SER A 162 -21.64 16.79 15.12
N LEU A 163 -22.92 16.62 15.46
CA LEU A 163 -23.64 15.36 15.26
C LEU A 163 -23.64 14.89 13.78
N ARG A 164 -23.72 15.85 12.83
CA ARG A 164 -23.63 15.52 11.40
C ARG A 164 -22.28 14.90 11.04
N TRP A 165 -21.19 15.43 11.59
CA TRP A 165 -19.87 14.86 11.39
C TRP A 165 -19.73 13.50 12.06
N GLU A 166 -20.25 13.31 13.27
CA GLU A 166 -20.22 12.01 13.95
C GLU A 166 -20.94 10.92 13.14
N ILE A 167 -22.08 11.24 12.53
CA ILE A 167 -22.80 10.33 11.62
C ILE A 167 -21.97 10.05 10.37
N ALA A 168 -21.47 11.10 9.70
CA ALA A 168 -20.67 10.94 8.49
C ALA A 168 -19.39 10.12 8.74
N GLN A 169 -18.71 10.36 9.86
CA GLN A 169 -17.52 9.63 10.26
C GLN A 169 -17.80 8.14 10.45
N LYS A 170 -18.91 7.78 11.11
CA LYS A 170 -19.29 6.36 11.28
C LYS A 170 -19.49 5.68 9.91
N LEU A 171 -20.16 6.35 8.98
CA LEU A 171 -20.37 5.83 7.63
C LEU A 171 -19.05 5.68 6.87
N LEU A 172 -18.19 6.71 6.89
CA LEU A 172 -16.89 6.67 6.21
C LEU A 172 -15.99 5.56 6.77
N LYS A 173 -15.94 5.39 8.10
CA LYS A 173 -15.18 4.29 8.74
C LYS A 173 -15.70 2.92 8.36
N ALA A 174 -17.03 2.75 8.21
CA ALA A 174 -17.60 1.49 7.75
C ALA A 174 -17.24 1.18 6.29
N MET A 175 -17.15 2.21 5.43
CA MET A 175 -16.80 2.04 4.02
C MET A 175 -15.32 1.76 3.78
N LEU A 176 -14.43 2.41 4.54
CA LEU A 176 -12.99 2.35 4.33
C LEU A 176 -12.30 1.14 4.99
N GLY A 177 -13.07 0.26 5.65
CA GLY A 177 -12.52 -0.72 6.58
C GLY A 177 -12.07 -0.02 7.87
N ASN A 178 -12.20 -0.70 9.01
CA ASN A 178 -11.98 -0.10 10.32
C ASN A 178 -10.62 0.63 10.44
N LEU A 179 -10.66 1.95 10.34
CA LEU A 179 -9.63 2.92 10.74
C LEU A 179 -9.71 3.23 12.24
#